data_AF-A0A520Y096-F1
#
_entry.id   AF-A0A520Y096-F1
#
_cell.length_a   1.000
_cell.length_b   1.000
_cell.length_c   1.000
_cell.angle_alpha   90.00
_cell.angle_beta   90.00
_cell.angle_gamma   90.00
#
_symmetry.space_group_name_H-M   'P 1'
#
loop_
_entity.id
_entity.type
_entity.pdbx_description
1 polymer ?
#
loop_
_entity_poly.entity_id
_entity_poly.type
_entity_poly.pdbx_seq_one_letter_code
_entity_poly.pdbx_strand_id
1 'polypeptide(L)'
;MIDLLTFGQRMRHFRRLRGMTLDALGDVVGKPAPYLSNLENGKREPKLGLINSLAAALDVSAADLLDTTPPSRRAELEIHLEQAQADPLYQELGLPHLKPSAKLSDTALEHLVRLYTELKEQSFVHAASPQEALAANATLRSFLVANDLYLADIEAEAAGALDAVGFDRPGAMPQTTLTDLVAHFGFEVRQVAELPTSVRSLADLKNHRILIRGRDEMRTRRARTVVLQTLGHFVLGHGAPASYTEFLHQRMEANYFAAAVLAPERTLVPYLREAKKTRSLSVEDVKEMYYINYRLAAQRFTNLATRHLDLRTHFVRSDELGVIWKAYGNSGVPFPTAPDGSIEGQRLCRQWGTRVAFHSDDKFGIHYQYTDTPAGSFWCATHLEVDREPPHAITVGCRFEDARFFRGSDTDRHSTSQCPDGECCRRPPTQLAEQWAGLSWPSARAAALNPLGVPSGSLPGVDLTEIYEFLGSLDS
;
A
#
# COMPACT_ATOMS: atom_id res chain seq x y z
N MET A 1 8.80 30.32 2.97
CA MET A 1 10.05 30.06 2.21
C MET A 1 9.88 30.75 0.87
N ILE A 2 10.86 31.50 0.38
CA ILE A 2 10.74 32.27 -0.88
C ILE A 2 10.83 31.30 -2.06
N ASP A 3 9.91 31.40 -3.02
CA ASP A 3 10.06 30.70 -4.30
C ASP A 3 11.16 31.39 -5.14
N LEU A 4 12.34 30.79 -5.13
CA LEU A 4 13.54 31.35 -5.74
C LEU A 4 13.44 31.47 -7.26
N LEU A 5 12.74 30.55 -7.94
CA LEU A 5 12.59 30.56 -9.39
C LEU A 5 11.67 31.70 -9.82
N THR A 6 10.52 31.84 -9.14
CA THR A 6 9.59 32.92 -9.42
C THR A 6 10.19 34.29 -9.06
N PHE A 7 10.85 34.41 -7.91
CA PHE A 7 11.59 35.61 -7.53
C PHE A 7 12.61 36.02 -8.61
N GLY A 8 13.41 35.06 -9.08
CA GLY A 8 14.43 35.29 -10.11
C GLY A 8 13.84 35.80 -11.42
N GLN A 9 12.72 35.20 -11.88
CA GLN A 9 12.02 35.63 -13.08
C GLN A 9 11.39 37.03 -12.93
N ARG A 10 10.83 37.36 -11.77
CA ARG A 10 10.28 38.70 -11.50
C ARG A 10 11.37 39.77 -11.46
N MET A 11 12.49 39.48 -10.80
CA MET A 11 13.66 40.36 -10.81
C MET A 11 14.14 40.63 -12.25
N ARG A 12 14.24 39.58 -13.07
CA ARG A 12 14.62 39.68 -14.49
C ARG A 12 13.62 40.49 -15.30
N HIS A 13 12.32 40.30 -15.06
CA HIS A 13 11.24 41.02 -15.72
C HIS A 13 11.33 42.52 -15.47
N PHE A 14 11.36 42.95 -14.19
CA PHE A 14 11.44 44.37 -13.84
C PHE A 14 12.75 45.02 -14.26
N ARG A 15 13.88 44.29 -14.18
CA ARG A 15 15.17 44.78 -14.69
C ARG A 15 15.10 45.09 -16.18
N ARG A 16 14.47 44.22 -16.97
CA ARG A 16 14.28 44.42 -18.42
C ARG A 16 13.33 45.57 -18.73
N LEU A 17 12.24 45.72 -17.97
CA LEU A 17 11.34 46.88 -18.11
C LEU A 17 12.07 48.21 -17.87
N ARG A 18 13.05 48.22 -16.97
CA ARG A 18 13.93 49.38 -16.69
C ARG A 18 15.08 49.54 -17.69
N GLY A 19 15.24 48.64 -18.66
CA GLY A 19 16.34 48.66 -19.61
C GLY A 19 17.73 48.43 -18.98
N MET A 20 17.80 47.89 -17.75
CA MET A 20 19.05 47.74 -17.02
C MET A 20 19.79 46.45 -17.40
N THR A 21 21.12 46.52 -17.53
CA THR A 21 21.98 45.32 -17.60
C THR A 21 22.19 44.73 -16.20
N LEU A 22 22.72 43.50 -16.13
CA LEU A 22 23.08 42.91 -14.83
C LEU A 22 24.21 43.70 -14.15
N ASP A 23 25.16 44.23 -14.92
CA ASP A 23 26.22 45.09 -14.39
C ASP A 23 25.66 46.40 -13.84
N ALA A 24 24.78 47.08 -14.60
CA ALA A 24 24.16 48.33 -14.14
C ALA A 24 23.32 48.15 -12.88
N LEU A 25 22.54 47.06 -12.78
CA LEU A 25 21.81 46.75 -11.55
C LEU A 25 22.78 46.41 -10.41
N GLY A 26 23.86 45.69 -10.72
CA GLY A 26 24.91 45.31 -9.79
C GLY A 26 25.63 46.50 -9.15
N ASP A 27 25.94 47.51 -9.96
CA ASP A 27 26.56 48.76 -9.51
C ASP A 27 25.65 49.52 -8.54
N VAL A 28 24.32 49.53 -8.78
CA VAL A 28 23.35 50.19 -7.90
C VAL A 28 23.19 49.46 -6.57
N VAL A 29 23.14 48.12 -6.57
CA VAL A 29 22.90 47.32 -5.35
C VAL A 29 24.18 46.80 -4.68
N GLY A 30 25.35 47.16 -5.19
CA GLY A 30 26.65 46.73 -4.66
C GLY A 30 26.87 45.22 -4.75
N LYS A 31 26.47 44.57 -5.86
CA LYS A 31 26.66 43.14 -6.11
C LYS A 31 27.23 42.86 -7.50
N PRO A 32 28.17 41.92 -7.65
CA PRO A 32 28.68 41.55 -8.97
C PRO A 32 27.57 40.98 -9.88
N ALA A 33 27.65 41.25 -11.19
CA ALA A 33 26.69 40.69 -12.17
C ALA A 33 26.54 39.14 -12.11
N PRO A 34 27.59 38.34 -11.90
CA PRO A 34 27.43 36.89 -11.70
C PRO A 34 26.57 36.51 -10.49
N TYR A 35 26.62 37.31 -9.43
CA TYR A 35 25.79 37.09 -8.24
C TYR A 35 24.31 37.35 -8.54
N LEU A 36 24.01 38.45 -9.26
CA LEU A 36 22.66 38.76 -9.71
C LEU A 36 22.13 37.74 -10.72
N SER A 37 23.00 37.21 -11.60
CA SER A 37 22.63 36.12 -12.49
C SER A 37 22.21 34.87 -11.72
N ASN A 38 22.92 34.50 -10.65
CA ASN A 38 22.52 33.37 -9.82
C ASN A 38 21.18 33.59 -9.12
N LEU A 39 20.86 34.85 -8.76
CA LEU A 39 19.53 35.22 -8.27
C LEU A 39 18.44 35.11 -9.34
N GLU A 40 18.68 35.62 -10.56
CA GLU A 40 17.70 35.51 -11.67
C GLU A 40 17.38 34.06 -12.05
N ASN A 41 18.33 33.15 -11.86
CA ASN A 41 18.17 31.73 -12.17
C ASN A 41 17.76 30.88 -10.95
N GLY A 42 17.35 31.51 -9.83
CA GLY A 42 16.89 30.80 -8.63
C GLY A 42 17.95 29.97 -7.89
N LYS A 43 19.24 30.15 -8.21
CA LYS A 43 20.36 29.39 -7.63
C LYS A 43 20.84 29.92 -6.29
N ARG A 44 20.34 31.08 -5.85
CA ARG A 44 20.79 31.72 -4.61
C ARG A 44 19.66 32.49 -3.94
N GLU A 45 19.54 32.31 -2.64
CA GLU A 45 18.54 33.01 -1.83
C GLU A 45 18.99 34.44 -1.47
N PRO A 46 18.16 35.47 -1.73
CA PRO A 46 18.45 36.84 -1.34
C PRO A 46 18.19 37.08 0.15
N LYS A 47 19.06 37.88 0.79
CA LYS A 47 18.79 38.41 2.15
C LYS A 47 17.78 39.56 2.08
N LEU A 48 16.99 39.75 3.14
CA LEU A 48 15.95 40.78 3.22
C LEU A 48 16.44 42.20 2.84
N GLY A 49 17.63 42.59 3.32
CA GLY A 49 18.23 43.88 2.97
C GLY A 49 18.53 44.04 1.48
N LEU A 50 18.93 42.95 0.80
CA LEU A 50 19.17 42.94 -0.65
C LEU A 50 17.85 43.02 -1.43
N ILE A 51 16.78 42.38 -0.96
CA ILE A 51 15.45 42.47 -1.58
C ILE A 51 14.99 43.92 -1.60
N ASN A 52 15.13 44.63 -0.47
CA ASN A 52 14.77 46.05 -0.40
C ASN A 52 15.61 46.92 -1.33
N SER A 53 16.93 46.67 -1.43
CA SER A 53 17.77 47.42 -2.37
C SER A 53 17.44 47.12 -3.84
N LEU A 54 17.08 45.87 -4.17
CA LEU A 54 16.65 45.49 -5.52
C LEU A 54 15.30 46.12 -5.86
N ALA A 55 14.35 46.11 -4.92
CA ALA A 55 13.05 46.76 -5.08
C ALA A 55 13.21 48.26 -5.36
N ALA A 56 14.04 48.95 -4.56
CA ALA A 56 14.35 50.37 -4.77
C ALA A 56 15.04 50.63 -6.12
N ALA A 57 16.04 49.82 -6.50
CA ALA A 57 16.77 49.98 -7.76
C ALA A 57 15.89 49.73 -9.00
N LEU A 58 14.92 48.82 -8.88
CA LEU A 58 13.96 48.49 -9.93
C LEU A 58 12.70 49.37 -9.88
N ASP A 59 12.59 50.21 -8.85
CA ASP A 59 11.46 51.11 -8.55
C ASP A 59 10.12 50.34 -8.61
N VAL A 60 10.06 49.32 -7.75
CA VAL A 60 8.92 48.45 -7.43
C VAL A 60 8.89 48.21 -5.92
N SER A 61 7.80 47.66 -5.39
CA SER A 61 7.76 47.28 -3.98
C SER A 61 8.46 45.94 -3.72
N ALA A 62 8.86 45.68 -2.48
CA ALA A 62 9.37 44.36 -2.09
C ALA A 62 8.30 43.26 -2.25
N ALA A 63 7.02 43.61 -2.07
CA ALA A 63 5.90 42.71 -2.33
C ALA A 63 5.81 42.31 -3.80
N ASP A 64 6.08 43.24 -4.73
CA ASP A 64 6.11 42.95 -6.16
C ASP A 64 7.24 41.99 -6.53
N LEU A 65 8.34 41.91 -5.79
CA LEU A 65 9.39 40.91 -6.05
C LEU A 65 9.10 39.55 -5.40
N LEU A 66 8.33 39.55 -4.31
CA LEU A 66 8.00 38.36 -3.51
C LEU A 66 6.70 37.67 -3.93
N ASP A 67 5.89 38.30 -4.76
CA ASP A 67 4.68 37.71 -5.34
C ASP A 67 5.03 36.42 -6.12
N THR A 68 4.28 35.36 -5.82
CA THR A 68 4.44 34.01 -6.37
C THR A 68 3.80 33.84 -7.74
N THR A 69 3.18 34.89 -8.29
CA THR A 69 2.59 34.87 -9.63
C THR A 69 3.68 35.10 -10.69
N PRO A 70 3.83 34.23 -11.71
CA PRO A 70 4.77 34.47 -12.80
C PRO A 70 4.45 35.78 -13.56
N PRO A 71 5.46 36.60 -13.90
CA PRO A 71 5.23 37.93 -14.49
C PRO A 71 4.81 37.90 -15.97
N SER A 72 4.89 36.75 -16.64
CA SER A 72 4.44 36.55 -18.01
C SER A 72 4.21 35.07 -18.31
N ARG A 73 3.46 34.77 -19.38
CA ARG A 73 3.24 33.39 -19.86
C ARG A 73 4.56 32.68 -20.18
N ARG A 74 5.52 33.40 -20.76
CA ARG A 74 6.85 32.84 -21.02
C ARG A 74 7.58 32.51 -19.71
N ALA A 75 7.54 33.40 -18.71
CA ALA A 75 8.17 33.14 -17.42
C ALA A 75 7.56 31.91 -16.71
N GLU A 76 6.23 31.76 -16.78
CA GLU A 76 5.54 30.56 -16.31
C GLU A 76 6.07 29.28 -16.98
N LEU A 77 6.20 29.27 -18.32
CA LEU A 77 6.76 28.13 -19.05
C LEU A 77 8.23 27.86 -18.70
N GLU A 78 9.05 28.89 -18.50
CA GLU A 78 10.45 28.72 -18.08
C GLU A 78 10.55 28.12 -16.67
N ILE A 79 9.65 28.52 -15.74
CA ILE A 79 9.56 27.95 -14.39
C ILE A 79 9.15 26.47 -14.46
N HIS A 80 8.08 26.15 -15.20
CA HIS A 80 7.62 24.77 -15.36
C HIS A 80 8.67 23.87 -16.02
N LEU A 81 9.43 24.37 -16.99
CA LEU A 81 10.52 23.62 -17.60
C LEU A 81 11.64 23.32 -16.60
N GLU A 82 12.03 24.29 -15.76
CA GLU A 82 13.07 24.05 -14.75
C GLU A 82 12.60 23.07 -13.66
N GLN A 83 11.33 23.18 -13.24
CA GLN A 83 10.70 22.22 -12.33
C GLN A 83 10.62 20.82 -12.94
N ALA A 84 10.26 20.71 -14.22
CA ALA A 84 10.24 19.45 -14.95
C ALA A 84 11.65 18.82 -14.98
N GLN A 85 12.69 19.58 -15.28
CA GLN A 85 14.07 19.07 -15.32
C GLN A 85 14.63 18.66 -13.94
N ALA A 86 14.06 19.18 -12.86
CA ALA A 86 14.38 18.77 -11.49
C ALA A 86 13.63 17.51 -11.03
N ASP A 87 12.59 17.10 -11.77
CA ASP A 87 11.79 15.92 -11.46
C ASP A 87 12.59 14.63 -11.75
N PRO A 88 12.63 13.66 -10.82
CA PRO A 88 13.32 12.38 -11.02
C PRO A 88 12.94 11.67 -12.33
N LEU A 89 11.67 11.70 -12.73
CA LEU A 89 11.20 11.07 -13.97
C LEU A 89 11.83 11.70 -15.22
N TYR A 90 12.02 13.03 -15.22
CA TYR A 90 12.72 13.71 -16.32
C TYR A 90 14.20 13.33 -16.36
N GLN A 91 14.84 13.20 -15.19
CA GLN A 91 16.26 12.83 -15.10
C GLN A 91 16.53 11.41 -15.64
N GLU A 92 15.59 10.49 -15.45
CA GLU A 92 15.67 9.12 -15.99
C GLU A 92 15.68 9.07 -17.53
N LEU A 93 15.11 10.07 -18.21
CA LEU A 93 15.16 10.17 -19.68
C LEU A 93 16.58 10.39 -20.21
N GLY A 94 17.55 10.73 -19.36
CA GLY A 94 18.93 10.95 -19.75
C GLY A 94 19.14 12.16 -20.67
N LEU A 95 18.19 13.10 -20.66
CA LEU A 95 18.25 14.30 -21.50
C LEU A 95 19.23 15.33 -20.92
N PRO A 96 19.99 16.05 -21.77
CA PRO A 96 20.84 17.14 -21.30
C PRO A 96 20.00 18.31 -20.77
N HIS A 97 20.55 19.07 -19.81
CA HIS A 97 19.88 20.27 -19.28
C HIS A 97 19.61 21.29 -20.40
N LEU A 98 18.34 21.58 -20.62
CA LEU A 98 17.85 22.58 -21.54
C LEU A 98 17.70 23.92 -20.83
N LYS A 99 18.67 24.80 -21.04
CA LYS A 99 18.60 26.17 -20.54
C LYS A 99 17.57 26.99 -21.32
N PRO A 100 16.56 27.60 -20.65
CA PRO A 100 15.65 28.52 -21.32
C PRO A 100 16.42 29.72 -21.88
N SER A 101 16.28 29.97 -23.19
CA SER A 101 16.98 31.06 -23.87
C SER A 101 16.09 31.73 -24.91
N ALA A 102 16.44 32.95 -25.31
CA ALA A 102 15.69 33.70 -26.33
C ALA A 102 15.62 32.98 -27.70
N LYS A 103 16.51 32.01 -27.95
CA LYS A 103 16.48 31.18 -29.17
C LYS A 103 15.40 30.10 -29.14
N LEU A 104 14.90 29.76 -27.95
CA LEU A 104 13.80 28.82 -27.78
C LEU A 104 12.48 29.60 -27.85
N SER A 105 11.64 29.28 -28.83
CA SER A 105 10.34 29.92 -29.03
C SER A 105 9.35 29.52 -27.92
N ASP A 106 8.36 30.37 -27.69
CA ASP A 106 7.29 30.10 -26.71
C ASP A 106 6.52 28.82 -27.07
N THR A 107 6.28 28.59 -28.37
CA THR A 107 5.65 27.36 -28.88
C THR A 107 6.47 26.12 -28.55
N ALA A 108 7.81 26.16 -28.66
CA ALA A 108 8.66 25.03 -28.31
C ALA A 108 8.67 24.77 -26.79
N LEU A 109 8.72 25.83 -25.98
CA LEU A 109 8.60 25.74 -24.52
C LEU A 109 7.26 25.10 -24.11
N GLU A 110 6.16 25.57 -24.70
CA GLU A 110 4.82 25.05 -24.42
C GLU A 110 4.69 23.58 -24.82
N HIS A 111 5.22 23.20 -25.99
CA HIS A 111 5.26 21.80 -26.42
C HIS A 111 6.08 20.93 -25.47
N LEU A 112 7.25 21.37 -25.02
CA LEU A 112 8.10 20.59 -24.12
C LEU A 112 7.47 20.41 -22.74
N VAL A 113 6.96 21.50 -22.16
CA VAL A 113 6.28 21.46 -20.86
C VAL A 113 5.05 20.57 -20.94
N ARG A 114 4.23 20.72 -22.00
CA ARG A 114 3.03 19.91 -22.17
C ARG A 114 3.35 18.45 -22.45
N LEU A 115 4.31 18.15 -23.32
CA LEU A 115 4.75 16.79 -23.60
C LEU A 115 5.22 16.10 -22.32
N TYR A 116 6.02 16.78 -21.50
CA TYR A 116 6.46 16.21 -20.23
C TYR A 116 5.30 16.03 -19.24
N THR A 117 4.36 16.99 -19.18
CA THR A 117 3.16 16.87 -18.33
C THR A 117 2.35 15.64 -18.72
N GLU A 118 2.08 15.45 -20.01
CA GLU A 118 1.35 14.29 -20.55
C GLU A 118 2.13 12.98 -20.34
N LEU A 119 3.45 12.98 -20.51
CA LEU A 119 4.30 11.82 -20.25
C LEU A 119 4.29 11.43 -18.76
N LYS A 120 4.35 12.43 -17.87
CA LYS A 120 4.25 12.24 -16.43
C LYS A 120 2.89 11.66 -16.06
N GLU A 121 1.81 12.21 -16.59
CA GLU A 121 0.46 11.66 -16.39
C GLU A 121 0.34 10.22 -16.92
N GLN A 122 0.91 9.92 -18.10
CA GLN A 122 0.89 8.56 -18.67
C GLN A 122 1.76 7.56 -17.90
N SER A 123 2.89 7.99 -17.35
CA SER A 123 3.74 7.13 -16.51
C SER A 123 3.10 6.83 -15.15
N PHE A 124 2.31 7.74 -14.59
CA PHE A 124 1.40 7.42 -13.48
C PHE A 124 0.30 6.42 -13.85
N VAL A 125 -0.12 6.43 -15.12
CA VAL A 125 -1.15 5.52 -15.66
C VAL A 125 -0.58 4.15 -16.05
N HIS A 126 0.72 4.03 -16.31
CA HIS A 126 1.35 2.73 -16.48
C HIS A 126 1.27 1.95 -15.16
N ALA A 127 0.43 0.92 -15.16
CA ALA A 127 0.37 -0.08 -14.12
C ALA A 127 1.81 -0.53 -13.81
N ALA A 128 2.23 -0.35 -12.55
CA ALA A 128 3.54 -0.77 -12.11
C ALA A 128 3.86 -2.16 -12.67
N SER A 129 5.06 -2.32 -13.20
CA SER A 129 5.48 -3.63 -13.70
C SER A 129 5.27 -4.66 -12.58
N PRO A 130 4.97 -5.94 -12.88
CA PRO A 130 4.84 -6.95 -11.83
C PRO A 130 6.04 -6.96 -10.88
N GLN A 131 7.24 -6.70 -11.40
CA GLN A 131 8.48 -6.61 -10.62
C GLN A 131 8.52 -5.39 -9.68
N GLU A 132 8.09 -4.22 -10.13
CA GLU A 132 7.91 -3.04 -9.26
C GLU A 132 6.87 -3.29 -8.18
N ALA A 133 5.77 -3.97 -8.51
CA ALA A 133 4.74 -4.29 -7.55
C ALA A 133 5.23 -5.28 -6.47
N LEU A 134 6.03 -6.27 -6.85
CA LEU A 134 6.69 -7.18 -5.90
C LEU A 134 7.69 -6.44 -5.01
N ALA A 135 8.52 -5.57 -5.57
CA ALA A 135 9.50 -4.78 -4.81
C ALA A 135 8.81 -3.81 -3.82
N ALA A 136 7.73 -3.17 -4.24
CA ALA A 136 6.92 -2.31 -3.37
C ALA A 136 6.27 -3.10 -2.22
N ASN A 137 5.71 -4.29 -2.49
CA ASN A 137 5.18 -5.17 -1.44
C ASN A 137 6.27 -5.64 -0.46
N ALA A 138 7.48 -5.97 -0.95
CA ALA A 138 8.60 -6.35 -0.11
C ALA A 138 9.05 -5.20 0.81
N THR A 139 9.07 -3.96 0.30
CA THR A 139 9.35 -2.76 1.07
C THR A 139 8.32 -2.57 2.19
N LEU A 140 7.02 -2.67 1.85
CA LEU A 140 5.93 -2.55 2.83
C LEU A 140 5.96 -3.64 3.89
N ARG A 141 6.24 -4.88 3.51
CA ARG A 141 6.39 -5.99 4.46
C ARG A 141 7.54 -5.72 5.43
N SER A 142 8.67 -5.23 4.94
CA SER A 142 9.82 -4.88 5.77
C SER A 142 9.50 -3.75 6.75
N PHE A 143 8.79 -2.71 6.28
CA PHE A 143 8.29 -1.62 7.11
C PHE A 143 7.35 -2.11 8.21
N LEU A 144 6.37 -2.96 7.88
CA LEU A 144 5.44 -3.50 8.85
C LEU A 144 6.15 -4.36 9.91
N VAL A 145 7.07 -5.24 9.48
CA VAL A 145 7.83 -6.09 10.41
C VAL A 145 8.74 -5.27 11.32
N ALA A 146 9.38 -4.21 10.81
CA ALA A 146 10.21 -3.30 11.61
C ALA A 146 9.42 -2.57 12.70
N ASN A 147 8.11 -2.38 12.50
CA ASN A 147 7.19 -1.78 13.47
C ASN A 147 6.38 -2.81 14.25
N ASP A 148 6.79 -4.09 14.28
CA ASP A 148 6.07 -5.17 14.97
C ASP A 148 4.60 -5.30 14.57
N LEU A 149 4.30 -4.91 13.32
CA LEU A 149 2.97 -4.82 12.72
C LEU A 149 2.04 -3.77 13.36
N TYR A 150 2.53 -2.91 14.25
CA TYR A 150 1.76 -1.91 15.00
C TYR A 150 2.13 -0.49 14.57
N LEU A 151 1.13 0.32 14.19
CA LEU A 151 1.34 1.69 13.71
C LEU A 151 0.72 2.70 14.68
N ALA A 152 1.53 3.13 15.66
CA ALA A 152 1.09 3.95 16.78
C ALA A 152 0.40 5.27 16.35
N ASP A 153 0.91 5.93 15.32
CA ASP A 153 0.34 7.20 14.84
C ASP A 153 -1.08 6.98 14.28
N ILE A 154 -1.30 5.88 13.56
CA ILE A 154 -2.63 5.55 13.02
C ILE A 154 -3.59 5.10 14.13
N GLU A 155 -3.10 4.44 15.18
CA GLU A 155 -3.92 4.14 16.37
C GLU A 155 -4.36 5.42 17.08
N ALA A 156 -3.47 6.41 17.19
CA ALA A 156 -3.81 7.70 17.76
C ALA A 156 -4.86 8.44 16.93
N GLU A 157 -4.71 8.47 15.61
CA GLU A 157 -5.71 9.06 14.69
C GLU A 157 -7.06 8.32 14.77
N ALA A 158 -7.05 6.99 14.81
CA ALA A 158 -8.26 6.20 14.98
C ALA A 158 -8.93 6.47 16.34
N ALA A 159 -8.15 6.57 17.42
CA ALA A 159 -8.66 6.89 18.75
C ALA A 159 -9.27 8.31 18.79
N GLY A 160 -8.58 9.31 18.24
CA GLY A 160 -9.07 10.69 18.15
C GLY A 160 -10.36 10.79 17.34
N ALA A 161 -10.44 10.07 16.23
CA ALA A 161 -11.64 9.98 15.40
C ALA A 161 -12.84 9.38 16.16
N LEU A 162 -12.61 8.33 16.96
CA LEU A 162 -13.65 7.71 17.78
C LEU A 162 -14.09 8.56 18.97
N ASP A 163 -13.15 9.27 19.60
CA ASP A 163 -13.44 10.18 20.71
C ASP A 163 -14.28 11.38 20.24
N ALA A 164 -14.03 11.89 19.02
CA ALA A 164 -14.81 12.96 18.41
C ALA A 164 -16.31 12.63 18.24
N VAL A 165 -16.65 11.34 18.12
CA VAL A 165 -18.04 10.85 18.01
C VAL A 165 -18.52 10.12 19.28
N GLY A 166 -17.73 10.14 20.35
CA GLY A 166 -18.09 9.52 21.63
C GLY A 166 -18.27 7.99 21.54
N PHE A 167 -17.51 7.30 20.69
CA PHE A 167 -17.57 5.83 20.59
C PHE A 167 -16.46 5.16 21.41
N ASP A 168 -16.82 4.62 22.56
CA ASP A 168 -15.89 4.03 23.53
C ASP A 168 -16.23 2.60 23.97
N ARG A 169 -17.32 2.05 23.46
CA ARG A 169 -17.87 0.76 23.88
C ARG A 169 -17.41 -0.41 23.02
N PRO A 170 -17.29 -1.62 23.59
CA PRO A 170 -16.98 -2.83 22.82
C PRO A 170 -18.09 -3.18 21.84
N GLY A 171 -17.70 -3.84 20.75
CA GLY A 171 -18.61 -4.47 19.80
C GLY A 171 -18.83 -3.69 18.50
N ALA A 172 -19.79 -4.16 17.71
CA ALA A 172 -20.05 -3.63 16.37
C ALA A 172 -20.43 -2.13 16.38
N MET A 173 -19.73 -1.35 15.57
CA MET A 173 -20.06 0.05 15.33
C MET A 173 -21.46 0.20 14.69
N PRO A 174 -22.36 0.99 15.31
CA PRO A 174 -23.65 1.36 14.71
C PRO A 174 -23.48 2.16 13.42
N GLN A 175 -24.48 2.05 12.53
CA GLN A 175 -24.48 2.85 11.31
C GLN A 175 -24.56 4.36 11.60
N THR A 176 -25.23 4.77 12.67
CA THR A 176 -25.31 6.18 13.09
C THR A 176 -23.93 6.72 13.45
N THR A 177 -23.17 6.01 14.27
CA THR A 177 -21.79 6.39 14.64
C THR A 177 -20.89 6.50 13.42
N LEU A 178 -21.02 5.60 12.44
CA LEU A 178 -20.27 5.72 11.18
C LEU A 178 -20.64 7.01 10.41
N THR A 179 -21.93 7.34 10.35
CA THR A 179 -22.39 8.58 9.71
C THR A 179 -21.87 9.81 10.45
N ASP A 180 -21.92 9.82 11.78
CA ASP A 180 -21.42 10.91 12.62
C ASP A 180 -19.91 11.09 12.44
N LEU A 181 -19.17 9.99 12.30
CA LEU A 181 -17.73 9.99 12.06
C LEU A 181 -17.40 10.61 10.70
N VAL A 182 -18.09 10.18 9.65
CA VAL A 182 -17.87 10.73 8.31
C VAL A 182 -18.25 12.22 8.27
N ALA A 183 -19.32 12.62 8.98
CA ALA A 183 -19.73 14.01 9.12
C ALA A 183 -18.72 14.87 9.90
N HIS A 184 -18.08 14.31 10.93
CA HIS A 184 -17.03 14.99 11.70
C HIS A 184 -15.86 15.43 10.81
N PHE A 185 -15.48 14.59 9.84
CA PHE A 185 -14.45 14.92 8.85
C PHE A 185 -14.99 15.69 7.63
N GLY A 186 -16.22 16.21 7.71
CA GLY A 186 -16.79 17.06 6.67
C GLY A 186 -17.24 16.31 5.43
N PHE A 187 -17.69 15.06 5.55
CA PHE A 187 -18.25 14.29 4.43
C PHE A 187 -19.67 13.77 4.76
N GLU A 188 -20.45 13.48 3.72
CA GLU A 188 -21.71 12.72 3.80
C GLU A 188 -21.55 11.37 3.07
N VAL A 189 -22.05 10.26 3.64
CA VAL A 189 -22.11 8.98 2.90
C VAL A 189 -23.36 8.93 2.03
N ARG A 190 -23.20 8.76 0.72
CA ARG A 190 -24.30 8.60 -0.23
C ARG A 190 -24.27 7.22 -0.88
N GLN A 191 -25.36 6.50 -0.76
CA GLN A 191 -25.57 5.26 -1.52
C GLN A 191 -26.11 5.60 -2.92
N VAL A 192 -25.48 5.04 -3.95
CA VAL A 192 -25.89 5.21 -5.35
C VAL A 192 -26.12 3.85 -5.99
N ALA A 193 -27.00 3.79 -7.00
CA ALA A 193 -27.31 2.55 -7.71
C ALA A 193 -26.06 1.98 -8.40
N GLU A 194 -25.31 2.86 -9.07
CA GLU A 194 -24.13 2.48 -9.83
C GLU A 194 -22.95 3.40 -9.53
N LEU A 195 -21.76 2.82 -9.59
CA LEU A 195 -20.47 3.49 -9.60
C LEU A 195 -19.73 3.06 -10.86
N PRO A 196 -18.83 3.90 -11.41
CA PRO A 196 -17.92 3.48 -12.47
C PRO A 196 -17.22 2.16 -12.10
N THR A 197 -17.10 1.26 -13.07
CA THR A 197 -16.61 -0.12 -12.84
C THR A 197 -15.19 -0.20 -12.27
N SER A 198 -14.39 0.85 -12.45
CA SER A 198 -13.02 0.96 -11.93
C SER A 198 -12.93 1.26 -10.44
N VAL A 199 -14.00 1.71 -9.79
CA VAL A 199 -13.96 2.18 -8.39
C VAL A 199 -14.92 1.41 -7.48
N ARG A 200 -14.48 1.19 -6.24
CA ARG A 200 -15.31 0.59 -5.18
C ARG A 200 -16.09 1.64 -4.38
N SER A 201 -15.58 2.86 -4.37
CA SER A 201 -16.17 4.05 -3.77
C SER A 201 -15.53 5.28 -4.39
N LEU A 202 -16.20 6.43 -4.32
CA LEU A 202 -15.70 7.68 -4.84
C LEU A 202 -15.88 8.80 -3.80
N ALA A 203 -14.82 9.53 -3.49
CA ALA A 203 -14.91 10.76 -2.70
C ALA A 203 -15.12 11.95 -3.64
N ASP A 204 -16.31 12.55 -3.59
CA ASP A 204 -16.65 13.80 -4.25
C ASP A 204 -16.24 14.97 -3.34
N LEU A 205 -15.06 15.52 -3.60
CA LEU A 205 -14.50 16.64 -2.83
C LEU A 205 -15.24 17.95 -3.06
N LYS A 206 -15.91 18.11 -4.20
CA LYS A 206 -16.66 19.34 -4.51
C LYS A 206 -17.92 19.45 -3.67
N ASN A 207 -18.63 18.33 -3.49
CA ASN A 207 -19.87 18.29 -2.74
C ASN A 207 -19.70 17.69 -1.34
N HIS A 208 -18.48 17.33 -0.95
CA HIS A 208 -18.16 16.75 0.35
C HIS A 208 -18.94 15.44 0.61
N ARG A 209 -18.87 14.48 -0.32
CA ARG A 209 -19.59 13.19 -0.20
C ARG A 209 -18.73 11.98 -0.53
N ILE A 210 -18.96 10.87 0.18
CA ILE A 210 -18.41 9.56 -0.13
C ILE A 210 -19.52 8.70 -0.76
N LEU A 211 -19.36 8.37 -2.03
CA LEU A 211 -20.29 7.56 -2.80
C LEU A 211 -19.92 6.08 -2.69
N ILE A 212 -20.90 5.24 -2.35
CA ILE A 212 -20.77 3.78 -2.32
C ILE A 212 -21.93 3.12 -3.08
N ARG A 213 -21.70 1.94 -3.65
CA ARG A 213 -22.77 1.17 -4.32
C ARG A 213 -23.83 0.72 -3.30
N GLY A 214 -25.09 0.67 -3.73
CA GLY A 214 -26.27 0.31 -2.92
C GLY A 214 -26.23 -1.10 -2.32
N ARG A 215 -27.16 -1.36 -1.38
CA ARG A 215 -27.17 -2.56 -0.51
C ARG A 215 -27.35 -3.89 -1.21
N ASP A 216 -27.92 -3.92 -2.41
CA ASP A 216 -28.26 -5.18 -3.10
C ASP A 216 -27.03 -5.96 -3.60
N GLU A 217 -25.86 -5.31 -3.72
CA GLU A 217 -24.59 -5.97 -4.09
C GLU A 217 -23.55 -5.98 -2.96
N MET A 218 -23.61 -5.06 -2.00
CA MET A 218 -22.65 -4.99 -0.88
C MET A 218 -23.32 -5.31 0.46
N ARG A 219 -22.98 -6.49 1.02
CA ARG A 219 -23.30 -6.82 2.44
C ARG A 219 -22.87 -5.66 3.34
N THR A 220 -23.73 -5.20 4.26
CA THR A 220 -23.54 -4.04 5.15
C THR A 220 -22.14 -3.96 5.79
N ARG A 221 -21.55 -5.10 6.16
CA ARG A 221 -20.19 -5.20 6.72
C ARG A 221 -19.13 -4.62 5.77
N ARG A 222 -19.20 -4.95 4.47
CA ARG A 222 -18.23 -4.55 3.46
C ARG A 222 -18.33 -3.05 3.15
N ALA A 223 -19.54 -2.50 3.16
CA ALA A 223 -19.77 -1.07 2.95
C ALA A 223 -19.06 -0.22 4.01
N ARG A 224 -19.17 -0.59 5.31
CA ARG A 224 -18.51 0.15 6.40
C ARG A 224 -16.99 0.19 6.24
N THR A 225 -16.38 -0.94 5.93
CA THR A 225 -14.93 -1.00 5.70
C THR A 225 -14.50 -0.14 4.53
N VAL A 226 -15.25 -0.14 3.42
CA VAL A 226 -14.93 0.68 2.24
C VAL A 226 -15.06 2.18 2.55
N VAL A 227 -16.12 2.59 3.25
CA VAL A 227 -16.28 4.00 3.69
C VAL A 227 -15.10 4.45 4.54
N LEU A 228 -14.69 3.64 5.52
CA LEU A 228 -13.59 3.98 6.42
C LEU A 228 -12.21 3.92 5.75
N GLN A 229 -12.02 3.03 4.77
CA GLN A 229 -10.80 3.03 3.95
C GLN A 229 -10.69 4.35 3.16
N THR A 230 -11.78 4.78 2.54
CA THR A 230 -11.80 6.05 1.81
C THR A 230 -11.63 7.24 2.74
N LEU A 231 -12.31 7.25 3.88
CA LEU A 231 -12.16 8.28 4.91
C LEU A 231 -10.72 8.35 5.44
N GLY A 232 -10.08 7.19 5.66
CA GLY A 232 -8.72 7.10 6.17
C GLY A 232 -7.69 7.84 5.33
N HIS A 233 -7.87 7.93 4.01
CA HIS A 233 -6.99 8.75 3.17
C HIS A 233 -7.03 10.24 3.56
N PHE A 234 -8.19 10.77 3.94
CA PHE A 234 -8.34 12.16 4.35
C PHE A 234 -7.85 12.41 5.77
N VAL A 235 -8.15 11.48 6.69
CA VAL A 235 -7.69 11.58 8.09
C VAL A 235 -6.17 11.58 8.15
N LEU A 236 -5.52 10.72 7.36
CA LEU A 236 -4.07 10.58 7.34
C LEU A 236 -3.36 11.59 6.42
N GLY A 237 -4.10 12.54 5.82
CA GLY A 237 -3.52 13.59 4.98
C GLY A 237 -2.88 13.09 3.67
N HIS A 238 -3.34 11.95 3.13
CA HIS A 238 -2.81 11.40 1.90
C HIS A 238 -3.09 12.30 0.69
N GLY A 239 -2.05 12.63 -0.07
CA GLY A 239 -2.15 13.29 -1.38
C GLY A 239 -2.21 12.31 -2.54
N ALA A 240 -2.19 12.84 -3.77
CA ALA A 240 -1.96 12.01 -4.95
C ALA A 240 -0.59 11.31 -4.82
N PRO A 241 -0.54 9.97 -4.88
CA PRO A 241 0.71 9.25 -4.64
C PRO A 241 1.73 9.57 -5.74
N ALA A 242 2.97 9.84 -5.38
CA ALA A 242 4.06 10.13 -6.31
C ALA A 242 4.69 8.87 -6.93
N SER A 243 4.38 7.68 -6.38
CA SER A 243 4.85 6.39 -6.89
C SER A 243 3.89 5.24 -6.56
N TYR A 244 4.07 4.10 -7.21
CA TYR A 244 3.32 2.88 -6.89
C TYR A 244 3.57 2.39 -5.45
N THR A 245 4.80 2.51 -4.95
CA THR A 245 5.15 2.17 -3.56
C THR A 245 4.39 3.05 -2.58
N GLU A 246 4.34 4.36 -2.81
CA GLU A 246 3.58 5.29 -1.99
C GLU A 246 2.07 4.99 -2.05
N PHE A 247 1.54 4.69 -3.23
CA PHE A 247 0.14 4.25 -3.39
C PHE A 247 -0.19 3.02 -2.53
N LEU A 248 0.68 2.00 -2.54
CA LEU A 248 0.47 0.81 -1.71
C LEU A 248 0.64 1.12 -0.21
N HIS A 249 1.55 2.03 0.16
CA HIS A 249 1.73 2.48 1.54
C HIS A 249 0.46 3.18 2.05
N GLN A 250 0.00 4.22 1.35
CA GLN A 250 -1.23 4.94 1.69
C GLN A 250 -2.44 3.99 1.77
N ARG A 251 -2.55 3.01 0.86
CA ARG A 251 -3.59 1.98 0.94
C ARG A 251 -3.45 1.08 2.16
N MET A 252 -2.23 0.70 2.55
CA MET A 252 -1.98 -0.09 3.73
C MET A 252 -2.38 0.67 5.00
N GLU A 253 -2.03 1.96 5.09
CA GLU A 253 -2.36 2.84 6.21
C GLU A 253 -3.87 3.07 6.32
N ALA A 254 -4.54 3.39 5.20
CA ALA A 254 -6.00 3.54 5.16
C ALA A 254 -6.75 2.25 5.56
N ASN A 255 -6.20 1.09 5.19
CA ASN A 255 -6.73 -0.21 5.65
C ASN A 255 -6.52 -0.43 7.15
N TYR A 256 -5.35 -0.04 7.68
CA TYR A 256 -5.06 -0.09 9.11
C TYR A 256 -6.03 0.79 9.87
N PHE A 257 -6.18 2.05 9.46
CA PHE A 257 -7.11 3.02 10.06
C PHE A 257 -8.54 2.45 10.10
N ALA A 258 -9.04 1.91 8.98
CA ALA A 258 -10.37 1.31 8.95
C ALA A 258 -10.53 0.12 9.91
N ALA A 259 -9.48 -0.70 10.08
CA ALA A 259 -9.48 -1.80 11.05
C ALA A 259 -9.47 -1.28 12.48
N ALA A 260 -8.66 -0.25 12.77
CA ALA A 260 -8.55 0.37 14.09
C ALA A 260 -9.85 1.07 14.51
N VAL A 261 -10.54 1.74 13.59
CA VAL A 261 -11.85 2.35 13.86
C VAL A 261 -12.94 1.28 14.09
N LEU A 262 -12.96 0.21 13.30
CA LEU A 262 -13.99 -0.84 13.42
C LEU A 262 -13.79 -1.76 14.63
N ALA A 263 -12.54 -1.93 15.07
CA ALA A 263 -12.15 -2.76 16.20
C ALA A 263 -11.13 -2.00 17.07
N PRO A 264 -11.60 -1.03 17.88
CA PRO A 264 -10.75 -0.07 18.59
C PRO A 264 -9.78 -0.72 19.55
N GLU A 265 -8.52 -0.23 19.58
CA GLU A 265 -7.48 -0.70 20.49
C GLU A 265 -7.97 -0.68 21.95
N ARG A 266 -8.58 0.45 22.36
CA ARG A 266 -9.10 0.70 23.72
C ARG A 266 -10.06 -0.39 24.22
N THR A 267 -10.85 -0.99 23.33
CA THR A 267 -11.86 -2.00 23.70
C THR A 267 -11.42 -3.43 23.38
N LEU A 268 -10.65 -3.62 22.29
CA LEU A 268 -10.20 -4.92 21.85
C LEU A 268 -9.02 -5.45 22.68
N VAL A 269 -8.07 -4.60 23.07
CA VAL A 269 -6.90 -5.04 23.85
C VAL A 269 -7.29 -5.63 25.22
N PRO A 270 -8.17 -5.02 26.03
CA PRO A 270 -8.65 -5.63 27.26
C PRO A 270 -9.27 -7.00 27.06
N TYR A 271 -10.11 -7.15 26.02
CA TYR A 271 -10.73 -8.42 25.65
C TYR A 271 -9.67 -9.48 25.29
N LEU A 272 -8.71 -9.14 24.43
CA LEU A 272 -7.65 -10.07 24.03
C LEU A 272 -6.73 -10.44 25.19
N ARG A 273 -6.43 -9.51 26.10
CA ARG A 273 -5.64 -9.81 27.29
C ARG A 273 -6.34 -10.80 28.21
N GLU A 274 -7.65 -10.65 28.39
CA GLU A 274 -8.43 -11.61 29.18
C GLU A 274 -8.48 -12.98 28.50
N ALA A 275 -8.76 -13.01 27.19
CA ALA A 275 -8.73 -14.23 26.40
C ALA A 275 -7.34 -14.93 26.42
N LYS A 276 -6.23 -14.17 26.47
CA LYS A 276 -4.88 -14.75 26.64
C LYS A 276 -4.73 -15.43 28.00
N LYS A 277 -5.23 -14.84 29.09
CA LYS A 277 -5.16 -15.43 30.44
C LYS A 277 -5.94 -16.74 30.52
N THR A 278 -7.13 -16.77 29.90
CA THR A 278 -8.00 -17.95 29.84
C THR A 278 -7.63 -18.93 28.73
N ARG A 279 -6.55 -18.69 27.99
CA ARG A 279 -6.06 -19.52 26.88
C ARG A 279 -7.11 -19.76 25.78
N SER A 280 -7.85 -18.71 25.45
CA SER A 280 -8.99 -18.77 24.55
C SER A 280 -8.92 -17.70 23.45
N LEU A 281 -7.72 -17.25 23.06
CA LEU A 281 -7.56 -16.31 21.95
C LEU A 281 -8.15 -16.90 20.66
N SER A 282 -8.99 -16.12 19.98
CA SER A 282 -9.71 -16.54 18.79
C SER A 282 -9.91 -15.35 17.86
N VAL A 283 -9.47 -15.48 16.61
CA VAL A 283 -9.72 -14.47 15.56
C VAL A 283 -11.20 -14.45 15.18
N GLU A 284 -11.88 -15.59 15.27
CA GLU A 284 -13.31 -15.69 15.02
C GLU A 284 -14.11 -14.83 16.01
N ASP A 285 -13.73 -14.80 17.28
CA ASP A 285 -14.43 -14.01 18.29
C ASP A 285 -14.27 -12.51 18.01
N VAL A 286 -13.09 -12.07 17.52
CA VAL A 286 -12.88 -10.68 17.08
C VAL A 286 -13.80 -10.32 15.91
N LYS A 287 -13.92 -11.23 14.93
CA LYS A 287 -14.85 -11.09 13.79
C LYS A 287 -16.29 -10.95 14.28
N GLU A 288 -16.72 -11.78 15.22
CA GLU A 288 -18.10 -11.81 15.71
C GLU A 288 -18.42 -10.60 16.59
N MET A 289 -17.56 -10.32 17.57
CA MET A 289 -17.72 -9.21 18.51
C MET A 289 -17.86 -7.87 17.79
N TYR A 290 -16.99 -7.59 16.82
CA TYR A 290 -16.99 -6.32 16.08
C TYR A 290 -17.80 -6.37 14.77
N TYR A 291 -18.41 -7.51 14.45
CA TYR A 291 -19.21 -7.74 13.24
C TYR A 291 -18.43 -7.38 11.95
N ILE A 292 -17.15 -7.75 11.89
CA ILE A 292 -16.28 -7.56 10.73
C ILE A 292 -16.07 -8.87 9.97
N ASN A 293 -15.40 -8.84 8.82
CA ASN A 293 -15.03 -10.08 8.13
C ASN A 293 -13.78 -10.71 8.76
N TYR A 294 -13.59 -12.02 8.58
CA TYR A 294 -12.48 -12.76 9.19
C TYR A 294 -11.12 -12.19 8.78
N ARG A 295 -10.95 -11.81 7.51
CA ARG A 295 -9.71 -11.18 7.03
C ARG A 295 -9.35 -9.88 7.77
N LEU A 296 -10.33 -9.01 8.02
CA LEU A 296 -10.09 -7.76 8.76
C LEU A 296 -9.81 -8.05 10.24
N ALA A 297 -10.52 -9.03 10.83
CA ALA A 297 -10.25 -9.47 12.20
C ALA A 297 -8.86 -10.08 12.36
N ALA A 298 -8.43 -10.91 11.41
CA ALA A 298 -7.11 -11.51 11.35
C ALA A 298 -6.02 -10.44 11.24
N GLN A 299 -6.18 -9.46 10.35
CA GLN A 299 -5.28 -8.32 10.25
C GLN A 299 -5.24 -7.53 11.57
N ARG A 300 -6.40 -7.17 12.13
CA ARG A 300 -6.46 -6.40 13.37
C ARG A 300 -5.80 -7.14 14.53
N PHE A 301 -6.02 -8.43 14.63
CA PHE A 301 -5.38 -9.28 15.64
C PHE A 301 -3.86 -9.23 15.52
N THR A 302 -3.30 -9.40 14.32
CA THR A 302 -1.85 -9.37 14.12
C THR A 302 -1.25 -7.99 14.36
N ASN A 303 -1.99 -6.91 14.11
CA ASN A 303 -1.55 -5.55 14.44
C ASN A 303 -1.34 -5.35 15.96
N LEU A 304 -2.18 -5.97 16.79
CA LEU A 304 -2.16 -5.78 18.25
C LEU A 304 -1.37 -6.86 19.00
N ALA A 305 -1.15 -8.02 18.39
CA ALA A 305 -0.60 -9.21 19.05
C ALA A 305 0.78 -8.96 19.66
N THR A 306 1.73 -8.43 18.89
CA THR A 306 3.09 -8.22 19.40
C THR A 306 3.11 -7.18 20.52
N ARG A 307 2.55 -6.00 20.24
CA ARG A 307 2.64 -4.84 21.14
C ARG A 307 1.89 -5.02 22.45
N HIS A 308 0.70 -5.63 22.42
CA HIS A 308 -0.19 -5.67 23.59
C HIS A 308 -0.31 -7.04 24.26
N LEU A 309 0.03 -8.10 23.52
CA LEU A 309 -0.04 -9.46 24.00
C LEU A 309 1.33 -10.12 24.10
N ASP A 310 2.42 -9.52 23.61
CA ASP A 310 3.74 -10.15 23.56
C ASP A 310 3.69 -11.51 22.84
N LEU A 311 3.03 -11.54 21.68
CA LEU A 311 2.89 -12.72 20.83
C LEU A 311 3.35 -12.38 19.41
N ARG A 312 4.33 -13.12 18.90
CA ARG A 312 4.80 -12.95 17.52
C ARG A 312 3.96 -13.80 16.57
N THR A 313 3.40 -13.16 15.55
CA THR A 313 2.40 -13.79 14.68
C THR A 313 2.74 -13.64 13.21
N HIS A 314 2.03 -14.39 12.38
CA HIS A 314 2.05 -14.23 10.93
C HIS A 314 0.63 -14.26 10.37
N PHE A 315 0.44 -13.54 9.27
CA PHE A 315 -0.77 -13.48 8.47
C PHE A 315 -0.46 -14.00 7.07
N VAL A 316 -1.34 -14.86 6.55
CA VAL A 316 -1.27 -15.34 5.16
C VAL A 316 -2.65 -15.29 4.53
N ARG A 317 -2.70 -14.79 3.30
CA ARG A 317 -3.83 -14.97 2.40
C ARG A 317 -3.33 -15.68 1.13
N SER A 318 -3.93 -16.82 0.83
CA SER A 318 -3.67 -17.58 -0.40
C SER A 318 -4.97 -17.99 -1.08
N ASP A 319 -4.86 -18.47 -2.31
CA ASP A 319 -5.92 -19.25 -2.97
C ASP A 319 -5.80 -20.75 -2.66
N GLU A 320 -6.68 -21.54 -3.27
CA GLU A 320 -6.75 -23.01 -3.16
C GLU A 320 -5.48 -23.72 -3.61
N LEU A 321 -4.77 -23.17 -4.59
CA LEU A 321 -3.48 -23.70 -5.06
C LEU A 321 -2.33 -23.34 -4.09
N GLY A 322 -2.63 -22.58 -3.04
CA GLY A 322 -1.66 -22.10 -2.06
C GLY A 322 -0.77 -20.98 -2.59
N VAL A 323 -1.14 -20.30 -3.68
CA VAL A 323 -0.41 -19.13 -4.17
C VAL A 323 -0.63 -17.98 -3.20
N ILE A 324 0.44 -17.35 -2.73
CA ILE A 324 0.35 -16.24 -1.78
C ILE A 324 -0.11 -14.98 -2.50
N TRP A 325 -1.21 -14.39 -2.01
CA TRP A 325 -1.70 -13.08 -2.44
C TRP A 325 -1.26 -11.96 -1.50
N LYS A 326 -1.08 -12.28 -0.23
CA LYS A 326 -0.53 -11.36 0.79
C LYS A 326 -0.02 -12.18 1.96
N ALA A 327 1.21 -11.94 2.39
CA ALA A 327 1.73 -12.52 3.63
C ALA A 327 2.70 -11.56 4.33
N TYR A 328 2.71 -11.60 5.65
CA TYR A 328 3.63 -10.83 6.50
C TYR A 328 3.59 -11.41 7.91
N GLY A 329 4.64 -11.20 8.69
CA GLY A 329 4.70 -11.71 10.06
C GLY A 329 6.06 -11.51 10.68
N ASN A 330 6.09 -11.43 12.01
CA ASN A 330 7.30 -11.39 12.82
C ASN A 330 7.51 -12.68 13.63
N SER A 331 6.68 -13.71 13.41
CA SER A 331 6.85 -15.04 14.04
C SER A 331 8.11 -15.78 13.58
N GLY A 332 8.69 -15.41 12.43
CA GLY A 332 9.83 -16.13 11.82
C GLY A 332 9.43 -17.39 11.05
N VAL A 333 8.17 -17.51 10.64
CA VAL A 333 7.74 -18.61 9.76
C VAL A 333 8.46 -18.50 8.40
N PRO A 334 8.99 -19.61 7.85
CA PRO A 334 9.74 -19.56 6.60
C PRO A 334 8.77 -19.48 5.42
N PHE A 335 8.38 -18.26 5.03
CA PHE A 335 7.59 -18.08 3.80
C PHE A 335 8.37 -18.58 2.58
N PRO A 336 7.69 -19.20 1.60
CA PRO A 336 8.33 -19.53 0.33
C PRO A 336 8.74 -18.22 -0.36
N THR A 337 10.03 -18.10 -0.64
CA THR A 337 10.63 -16.90 -1.24
C THR A 337 11.23 -17.24 -2.60
N ALA A 338 11.08 -16.32 -3.55
CA ALA A 338 11.73 -16.36 -4.86
C ALA A 338 13.19 -15.88 -4.78
N PRO A 339 14.02 -16.08 -5.82
CA PRO A 339 15.40 -15.60 -5.83
C PRO A 339 15.57 -14.08 -5.62
N ASP A 340 14.56 -13.30 -5.98
CA ASP A 340 14.53 -11.83 -5.80
C ASP A 340 14.00 -11.38 -4.42
N GLY A 341 13.67 -12.32 -3.51
CA GLY A 341 13.14 -12.01 -2.19
C GLY A 341 11.61 -11.84 -2.13
N SER A 342 10.90 -11.94 -3.26
CA SER A 342 9.44 -11.86 -3.29
C SER A 342 8.78 -13.11 -2.72
N ILE A 343 7.61 -12.95 -2.09
CA ILE A 343 6.81 -14.08 -1.56
C ILE A 343 5.41 -14.12 -2.19
N GLU A 344 4.88 -12.97 -2.60
CA GLU A 344 3.66 -12.90 -3.40
C GLU A 344 3.86 -13.66 -4.72
N GLY A 345 2.87 -14.46 -5.11
CA GLY A 345 2.99 -15.36 -6.25
C GLY A 345 3.71 -16.68 -5.94
N GLN A 346 4.39 -16.81 -4.81
CA GLN A 346 4.99 -18.08 -4.40
C GLN A 346 3.94 -19.04 -3.82
N ARG A 347 4.20 -20.34 -3.96
CA ARG A 347 3.29 -21.39 -3.50
C ARG A 347 3.69 -21.92 -2.11
N LEU A 348 2.73 -21.96 -1.21
CA LEU A 348 2.84 -22.56 0.12
C LEU A 348 3.02 -24.08 0.03
N CYS A 349 3.65 -24.67 1.04
CA CYS A 349 3.76 -26.12 1.16
C CYS A 349 2.35 -26.76 1.25
N ARG A 350 2.16 -27.90 0.58
CA ARG A 350 0.96 -28.77 0.58
C ARG A 350 0.63 -29.26 1.98
N GLN A 351 1.65 -29.41 2.82
CA GLN A 351 1.52 -29.81 4.21
C GLN A 351 1.19 -28.65 5.13
N TRP A 352 1.24 -27.40 4.68
CA TRP A 352 0.89 -26.25 5.53
C TRP A 352 -0.63 -26.16 5.67
N GLY A 353 -1.11 -25.97 6.90
CA GLY A 353 -2.53 -25.87 7.24
C GLY A 353 -3.34 -24.90 6.37
N THR A 354 -2.72 -23.88 5.77
CA THR A 354 -3.37 -22.99 4.79
C THR A 354 -3.84 -23.73 3.53
N ARG A 355 -3.04 -24.68 3.00
CA ARG A 355 -3.43 -25.51 1.84
C ARG A 355 -4.29 -26.70 2.27
N VAL A 356 -3.91 -27.38 3.35
CA VAL A 356 -4.63 -28.55 3.86
C VAL A 356 -6.10 -28.22 4.14
N ALA A 357 -6.40 -27.02 4.63
CA ALA A 357 -7.76 -26.59 4.92
C ALA A 357 -8.72 -26.71 3.72
N PHE A 358 -8.26 -26.52 2.46
CA PHE A 358 -9.12 -26.65 1.29
C PHE A 358 -9.61 -28.08 1.02
N HIS A 359 -8.87 -29.07 1.53
CA HIS A 359 -9.17 -30.49 1.43
C HIS A 359 -9.87 -31.05 2.69
N SER A 360 -10.12 -30.19 3.69
CA SER A 360 -10.92 -30.53 4.88
C SER A 360 -12.39 -30.76 4.51
N ASP A 361 -13.03 -31.75 5.14
CA ASP A 361 -14.47 -31.98 5.04
C ASP A 361 -15.26 -30.82 5.68
N ASP A 362 -14.73 -30.22 6.75
CA ASP A 362 -15.30 -29.02 7.37
C ASP A 362 -14.67 -27.77 6.76
N LYS A 363 -15.30 -27.25 5.71
CA LYS A 363 -14.89 -26.01 5.02
C LYS A 363 -15.43 -24.73 5.67
N PHE A 364 -16.34 -24.85 6.64
CA PHE A 364 -16.99 -23.70 7.29
C PHE A 364 -16.38 -23.37 8.65
N GLY A 365 -15.81 -24.36 9.33
CA GLY A 365 -15.06 -24.20 10.57
C GLY A 365 -13.66 -23.62 10.39
N ILE A 366 -13.02 -23.34 11.52
CA ILE A 366 -11.61 -22.95 11.56
C ILE A 366 -10.74 -24.21 11.57
N HIS A 367 -9.85 -24.32 10.59
CA HIS A 367 -8.87 -25.40 10.52
C HIS A 367 -7.65 -25.06 11.37
N TYR A 368 -7.50 -25.74 12.50
CA TYR A 368 -6.32 -25.66 13.36
C TYR A 368 -5.31 -26.74 12.99
N GLN A 369 -4.02 -26.39 12.94
CA GLN A 369 -2.95 -27.34 12.61
C GLN A 369 -1.59 -26.88 13.12
N TYR A 370 -0.77 -27.82 13.58
CA TYR A 370 0.66 -27.65 13.77
C TYR A 370 1.44 -28.08 12.51
N THR A 371 2.42 -27.29 12.12
CA THR A 371 3.33 -27.61 11.01
C THR A 371 4.77 -27.48 11.46
N ASP A 372 5.49 -28.60 11.46
CA ASP A 372 6.93 -28.63 11.69
C ASP A 372 7.66 -28.22 10.42
N THR A 373 8.58 -27.27 10.53
CA THR A 373 9.40 -26.79 9.43
C THR A 373 10.87 -26.83 9.83
N PRO A 374 11.82 -26.71 8.88
CA PRO A 374 13.25 -26.59 9.23
C PRO A 374 13.56 -25.40 10.13
N ALA A 375 12.72 -24.35 10.13
CA ALA A 375 12.87 -23.16 10.95
C ALA A 375 12.13 -23.24 12.31
N GLY A 376 11.48 -24.37 12.61
CA GLY A 376 10.71 -24.60 13.84
C GLY A 376 9.25 -24.98 13.58
N SER A 377 8.53 -25.22 14.67
CA SER A 377 7.13 -25.64 14.66
C SER A 377 6.19 -24.44 14.82
N PHE A 378 5.16 -24.37 13.97
CA PHE A 378 4.20 -23.28 13.94
C PHE A 378 2.78 -23.80 14.07
N TRP A 379 1.97 -23.11 14.85
CA TRP A 379 0.53 -23.36 14.94
C TRP A 379 -0.21 -22.35 14.07
N CYS A 380 -1.21 -22.81 13.33
CA CYS A 380 -2.01 -22.00 12.42
C CYS A 380 -3.51 -22.24 12.62
N ALA A 381 -4.29 -21.15 12.57
CA ALA A 381 -5.74 -21.14 12.43
C ALA A 381 -6.12 -20.60 11.05
N THR A 382 -6.76 -21.43 10.24
CA THR A 382 -7.13 -21.10 8.84
C THR A 382 -8.64 -21.04 8.68
N HIS A 383 -9.15 -19.96 8.09
CA HIS A 383 -10.54 -19.80 7.68
C HIS A 383 -10.65 -19.70 6.15
N LEU A 384 -11.64 -20.37 5.55
CA LEU A 384 -11.89 -20.32 4.12
C LEU A 384 -12.98 -19.30 3.77
N GLU A 385 -12.65 -18.32 2.92
CA GLU A 385 -13.61 -17.44 2.25
C GLU A 385 -14.10 -18.12 0.95
N VAL A 386 -15.05 -19.06 1.06
CA VAL A 386 -15.59 -19.82 -0.09
C VAL A 386 -16.56 -19.04 -0.97
N ASP A 387 -17.12 -17.92 -0.47
CA ASP A 387 -18.02 -17.01 -1.23
C ASP A 387 -17.29 -16.20 -2.33
N ARG A 388 -16.05 -16.56 -2.67
CA ARG A 388 -15.18 -15.85 -3.62
C ARG A 388 -14.69 -16.79 -4.70
N GLU A 389 -14.43 -16.23 -5.88
CA GLU A 389 -13.84 -16.96 -6.98
C GLU A 389 -12.52 -16.28 -7.41
N PRO A 390 -11.36 -16.95 -7.29
CA PRO A 390 -11.17 -18.21 -6.56
C PRO A 390 -11.40 -18.06 -5.04
N PRO A 391 -11.69 -19.16 -4.33
CA PRO A 391 -11.82 -19.14 -2.88
C PRO A 391 -10.47 -18.82 -2.24
N HIS A 392 -10.48 -18.15 -1.08
CA HIS A 392 -9.24 -17.79 -0.37
C HIS A 392 -9.17 -18.43 1.01
N ALA A 393 -7.97 -18.80 1.43
CA ALA A 393 -7.66 -19.12 2.82
C ALA A 393 -7.06 -17.90 3.51
N ILE A 394 -7.55 -17.59 4.71
CA ILE A 394 -6.99 -16.58 5.62
C ILE A 394 -6.43 -17.30 6.82
N THR A 395 -5.10 -17.24 6.99
CA THR A 395 -4.38 -17.91 8.08
C THR A 395 -3.78 -16.89 9.01
N VAL A 396 -3.96 -17.11 10.31
CA VAL A 396 -3.17 -16.49 11.37
C VAL A 396 -2.43 -17.58 12.11
N GLY A 397 -1.14 -17.39 12.35
CA GLY A 397 -0.37 -18.37 13.10
C GLY A 397 0.66 -17.73 14.02
N CYS A 398 1.24 -18.57 14.88
CA CYS A 398 2.25 -18.20 15.87
C CYS A 398 3.26 -19.34 16.04
N ARG A 399 4.27 -19.11 16.89
CA ARG A 399 5.24 -20.13 17.28
C ARG A 399 4.57 -21.20 18.14
N PHE A 400 5.11 -22.41 18.13
CA PHE A 400 4.62 -23.51 18.96
C PHE A 400 4.47 -23.14 20.44
N GLU A 401 5.45 -22.43 21.02
CA GLU A 401 5.41 -22.01 22.42
C GLU A 401 4.20 -21.11 22.75
N ASP A 402 3.78 -20.29 21.80
CA ASP A 402 2.67 -19.34 21.95
C ASP A 402 1.30 -19.96 21.69
N ALA A 403 1.26 -21.11 21.01
CA ALA A 403 0.03 -21.78 20.60
C ALA A 403 -0.91 -22.05 21.79
N ARG A 404 -0.35 -22.34 22.98
CA ARG A 404 -1.08 -22.61 24.23
C ARG A 404 -2.06 -21.51 24.67
N PHE A 405 -1.98 -20.30 24.10
CA PHE A 405 -2.88 -19.20 24.41
C PHE A 405 -4.11 -19.14 23.50
N PHE A 406 -4.13 -19.92 22.42
CA PHE A 406 -5.16 -19.90 21.40
C PHE A 406 -6.17 -21.04 21.57
N ARG A 407 -7.42 -20.77 21.21
CA ARG A 407 -8.42 -21.83 21.03
C ARG A 407 -8.00 -22.72 19.86
N GLY A 408 -8.15 -24.04 19.99
CA GLY A 408 -7.72 -25.02 19.00
C GLY A 408 -6.24 -25.38 19.08
N SER A 409 -5.55 -24.98 20.15
CA SER A 409 -4.18 -25.42 20.44
C SER A 409 -4.07 -26.91 20.79
N ASP A 410 -5.19 -27.52 21.17
CA ASP A 410 -5.35 -28.94 21.50
C ASP A 410 -5.59 -29.84 20.27
N THR A 411 -5.46 -29.28 19.06
CA THR A 411 -5.64 -30.06 17.83
C THR A 411 -4.58 -31.16 17.68
N ASP A 412 -5.02 -32.37 17.31
CA ASP A 412 -4.14 -33.48 16.96
C ASP A 412 -3.60 -33.40 15.52
N ARG A 413 -3.98 -32.37 14.76
CA ARG A 413 -3.53 -32.20 13.37
C ARG A 413 -2.10 -31.70 13.32
N HIS A 414 -1.18 -32.60 13.01
CA HIS A 414 0.24 -32.30 12.83
C HIS A 414 0.70 -32.68 11.43
N SER A 415 1.53 -31.84 10.84
CA SER A 415 2.18 -32.11 9.57
C SER A 415 3.64 -31.69 9.59
N THR A 416 4.45 -32.29 8.73
CA THR A 416 5.86 -31.92 8.57
C THR A 416 6.10 -31.40 7.17
N SER A 417 6.68 -30.20 7.08
CA SER A 417 7.15 -29.61 5.84
C SER A 417 8.65 -29.75 5.75
N GLN A 418 9.13 -30.38 4.66
CA GLN A 418 10.55 -30.43 4.31
C GLN A 418 10.92 -29.40 3.23
N CYS A 419 9.99 -28.54 2.82
CA CYS A 419 10.26 -27.47 1.87
C CYS A 419 11.23 -26.42 2.50
N PRO A 420 12.18 -25.84 1.74
CA PRO A 420 12.35 -25.95 0.29
C PRO A 420 13.23 -27.12 -0.21
N ASP A 421 13.93 -27.82 0.68
CA ASP A 421 15.04 -28.74 0.32
C ASP A 421 14.65 -30.22 0.15
N GLY A 422 13.43 -30.62 0.54
CA GLY A 422 12.95 -32.01 0.43
C GLY A 422 12.15 -32.34 -0.85
N GLU A 423 11.74 -33.61 -1.00
CA GLU A 423 10.78 -34.11 -1.99
C GLU A 423 9.36 -33.56 -1.72
N CYS A 424 9.21 -32.26 -1.87
CA CYS A 424 8.05 -31.46 -1.48
C CYS A 424 7.51 -30.70 -2.70
N CYS A 425 6.52 -29.82 -2.53
CA CYS A 425 5.65 -29.19 -3.54
C CYS A 425 6.30 -28.49 -4.74
N ARG A 426 7.63 -28.37 -4.76
CA ARG A 426 8.43 -27.85 -5.88
C ARG A 426 9.02 -28.97 -6.76
N ARG A 427 9.17 -30.19 -6.22
CA ARG A 427 9.70 -31.37 -6.90
C ARG A 427 8.84 -32.60 -6.59
N PRO A 428 8.24 -33.26 -7.59
CA PRO A 428 7.53 -34.51 -7.38
C PRO A 428 8.45 -35.57 -6.74
N PRO A 429 7.91 -36.49 -5.92
CA PRO A 429 8.65 -37.63 -5.41
C PRO A 429 9.33 -38.40 -6.55
N THR A 430 10.53 -38.92 -6.31
CA THR A 430 11.36 -39.55 -7.36
C THR A 430 10.60 -40.66 -8.11
N GLN A 431 9.89 -41.52 -7.40
CA GLN A 431 9.12 -42.63 -7.98
C GLN A 431 8.02 -42.14 -8.94
N LEU A 432 7.29 -41.08 -8.58
CA LEU A 432 6.26 -40.51 -9.42
C LEU A 432 6.86 -39.76 -10.62
N ALA A 433 7.98 -39.09 -10.42
CA ALA A 433 8.71 -38.41 -11.49
C ALA A 433 9.24 -39.41 -12.53
N GLU A 434 9.80 -40.55 -12.11
CA GLU A 434 10.26 -41.61 -13.02
C GLU A 434 9.14 -42.15 -13.91
N GLN A 435 7.91 -42.24 -13.39
CA GLN A 435 6.76 -42.76 -14.12
C GLN A 435 6.16 -41.74 -15.09
N TRP A 436 6.07 -40.46 -14.70
CA TRP A 436 5.21 -39.49 -15.37
C TRP A 436 5.94 -38.27 -15.96
N ALA A 437 7.22 -38.07 -15.64
CA ALA A 437 7.99 -36.95 -16.18
C ALA A 437 8.17 -37.09 -17.70
N GLY A 438 7.80 -36.03 -18.43
CA GLY A 438 7.84 -36.03 -19.90
C GLY A 438 6.72 -36.84 -20.58
N LEU A 439 5.91 -37.58 -19.81
CA LEU A 439 4.79 -38.39 -20.31
C LEU A 439 3.41 -37.77 -19.99
N SER A 440 3.40 -36.63 -19.32
CA SER A 440 2.20 -35.89 -18.95
C SER A 440 2.28 -34.44 -19.43
N TRP A 441 1.19 -33.93 -19.99
CA TRP A 441 1.09 -32.56 -20.50
C TRP A 441 -0.12 -31.84 -19.91
N PRO A 442 0.03 -31.17 -18.76
CA PRO A 442 -1.08 -30.48 -18.13
C PRO A 442 -1.38 -29.16 -18.83
N SER A 443 -2.66 -28.90 -19.07
CA SER A 443 -3.16 -27.60 -19.52
C SER A 443 -3.54 -26.75 -18.31
N ALA A 444 -2.77 -25.70 -18.02
CA ALA A 444 -3.00 -24.83 -16.88
C ALA A 444 -4.26 -23.97 -17.07
N ARG A 445 -5.05 -23.78 -15.99
CA ARG A 445 -6.16 -22.81 -16.00
C ARG A 445 -5.62 -21.39 -16.06
N ALA A 446 -6.21 -20.51 -16.87
CA ALA A 446 -5.81 -19.10 -16.98
C ALA A 446 -5.88 -18.34 -15.62
N ALA A 447 -6.81 -18.72 -14.74
CA ALA A 447 -6.94 -18.16 -13.39
C ALA A 447 -5.80 -18.55 -12.41
N ALA A 448 -4.97 -19.54 -12.76
CA ALA A 448 -3.82 -19.97 -11.95
C ALA A 448 -2.59 -19.03 -12.12
N LEU A 449 -2.69 -18.04 -13.01
CA LEU A 449 -1.65 -17.03 -13.23
C LEU A 449 -1.94 -15.81 -12.34
N ASN A 450 -1.27 -15.74 -11.20
CA ASN A 450 -1.30 -14.56 -10.35
C ASN A 450 -0.62 -13.39 -11.11
N PRO A 451 -1.28 -12.24 -11.30
CA PRO A 451 -0.70 -11.09 -12.01
C PRO A 451 0.56 -10.52 -11.34
N LEU A 452 0.80 -10.85 -10.07
CA LEU A 452 1.99 -10.44 -9.32
C LEU A 452 3.18 -11.40 -9.49
N GLY A 453 3.00 -12.58 -10.08
CA GLY A 453 4.11 -13.51 -10.28
C GLY A 453 3.65 -14.95 -10.46
N VAL A 454 4.41 -15.69 -11.27
CA VAL A 454 4.21 -17.12 -11.49
C VAL A 454 5.07 -17.91 -10.49
N PRO A 455 4.52 -18.91 -9.78
CA PRO A 455 5.32 -19.77 -8.91
C PRO A 455 6.45 -20.45 -9.69
N SER A 456 7.64 -20.56 -9.09
CA SER A 456 8.77 -21.25 -9.72
C SER A 456 8.46 -22.74 -9.95
N GLY A 457 8.57 -23.21 -11.21
CA GLY A 457 8.30 -24.60 -11.63
C GLY A 457 8.34 -24.72 -13.16
N SER A 458 8.37 -25.95 -13.70
CA SER A 458 8.46 -26.20 -15.15
C SER A 458 7.21 -25.78 -15.93
N LEU A 459 6.04 -25.73 -15.28
CA LEU A 459 4.78 -25.25 -15.83
C LEU A 459 4.12 -24.23 -14.88
N PRO A 460 3.88 -22.98 -15.33
CA PRO A 460 3.20 -21.94 -14.56
C PRO A 460 1.89 -22.40 -13.92
N GLY A 461 1.76 -22.23 -12.60
CA GLY A 461 0.50 -22.47 -11.90
C GLY A 461 0.13 -23.95 -11.71
N VAL A 462 1.00 -24.90 -12.07
CA VAL A 462 0.73 -26.34 -12.00
C VAL A 462 1.42 -26.99 -10.80
N ASP A 463 0.72 -27.85 -10.05
CA ASP A 463 1.33 -28.73 -9.03
C ASP A 463 1.57 -30.11 -9.67
N LEU A 464 2.81 -30.35 -10.12
CA LEU A 464 3.16 -31.62 -10.77
C LEU A 464 3.05 -32.82 -9.83
N THR A 465 3.22 -32.63 -8.52
CA THR A 465 3.03 -33.75 -7.59
C THR A 465 1.58 -34.20 -7.59
N GLU A 466 0.65 -33.24 -7.48
CA GLU A 466 -0.79 -33.50 -7.49
C GLU A 466 -1.23 -34.20 -8.79
N ILE A 467 -0.66 -33.80 -9.94
CA ILE A 467 -0.95 -34.46 -11.21
C ILE A 467 -0.43 -35.89 -11.22
N TYR A 468 0.81 -36.13 -10.78
CA TYR A 468 1.38 -37.47 -10.83
C TYR A 468 0.70 -38.41 -9.82
N GLU A 469 0.28 -37.89 -8.67
CA GLU A 469 -0.56 -38.62 -7.72
C GLU A 469 -1.93 -38.95 -8.33
N PHE A 470 -2.56 -37.99 -9.03
CA PHE A 470 -3.82 -38.22 -9.73
C PHE A 470 -3.68 -39.29 -10.83
N LEU A 471 -2.65 -39.20 -11.69
CA LEU A 471 -2.39 -40.20 -12.73
C LEU A 471 -2.10 -41.57 -12.10
N GLY A 472 -1.30 -41.62 -11.05
CA GLY A 472 -1.06 -42.85 -10.28
C GLY A 472 -2.33 -43.45 -9.68
N SER A 473 -3.30 -42.62 -9.25
CA SER A 473 -4.59 -43.08 -8.72
C SER A 473 -5.55 -43.64 -9.77
N LEU A 474 -5.33 -43.32 -11.05
CA LEU A 474 -6.11 -43.89 -12.16
C LEU A 474 -5.57 -45.24 -12.62
N ASP A 475 -4.27 -45.47 -12.41
CA ASP A 475 -3.56 -46.71 -12.76
C ASP A 475 -3.57 -47.75 -11.63
N SER A 476 -3.99 -47.35 -10.41
CA SER A 476 -4.22 -48.21 -9.25
C SER A 476 -5.66 -48.70 -9.16
#